data_AF-A0A421AXD7-F1
#
_entry.id   AF-A0A421AXD7-F1
#
_cell.length_a   1.000
_cell.length_b   1.000
_cell.length_c   1.000
_cell.angle_alpha   90.00
_cell.angle_beta   90.00
_cell.angle_gamma   90.00
#
_symmetry.space_group_name_H-M   'P 1'
#
loop_
_entity.id
_entity.type
_entity.pdbx_description
1 polymer ?
#
loop_
_entity_poly.entity_id
_entity_poly.type
_entity_poly.pdbx_seq_one_letter_code
_entity_poly.pdbx_strand_id
1 'polypeptide(L)'
;MAGSVSRRVPDSYARRLLTELDAIESAFADVLSVSAIVDVDPNRGGRGSGMVFIGFAMWGWAPSSETLEADRMALLRRVRDWGPRYRLLFPHPTPTMSKRLDKNTELLESWLVRKSGEHDVPSTMEEAAQLLGEAVADVRSLADLFPADEYAVRLAVDTNTLIDNPDLAVHVATPGGKYMVRLLPVVLRELDDLKRGGKTQDLREAAKRAERRLKGLRTNGDASVGVRVAGGGWRVTCVPCSSTSNPTTTVSRRGST
;
A
#
# COMPACT_ATOMS: atom_id res chain seq x y z
N MET A 1 -32.61 8.53 -26.45
CA MET A 1 -32.46 7.75 -25.20
C MET A 1 -31.00 7.83 -24.80
N ALA A 2 -30.65 8.61 -23.78
CA ALA A 2 -29.28 8.71 -23.29
C ALA A 2 -29.05 7.56 -22.30
N GLY A 3 -28.19 6.60 -22.65
CA GLY A 3 -27.79 5.52 -21.77
C GLY A 3 -27.08 6.10 -20.55
N SER A 4 -27.62 5.83 -19.35
CA SER A 4 -26.94 6.13 -18.11
C SER A 4 -25.70 5.24 -18.02
N VAL A 5 -24.53 5.83 -18.27
CA VAL A 5 -23.27 5.21 -17.88
C VAL A 5 -23.28 5.16 -16.36
N SER A 6 -23.66 4.01 -15.80
CA SER A 6 -23.51 3.74 -14.37
C SER A 6 -22.01 3.80 -14.05
N ARG A 7 -21.57 4.98 -13.60
CA ARG A 7 -20.19 5.25 -13.24
C ARG A 7 -19.91 4.48 -11.96
N ARG A 8 -19.27 3.31 -12.08
CA ARG A 8 -18.85 2.53 -10.91
C ARG A 8 -17.94 3.39 -10.05
N VAL A 9 -18.23 3.43 -8.75
CA VAL A 9 -17.34 4.05 -7.77
C VAL A 9 -16.00 3.32 -7.83
N PRO A 10 -14.86 4.03 -7.95
CA PRO A 10 -13.55 3.39 -7.95
C PRO A 10 -13.33 2.60 -6.64
N ASP A 11 -12.79 1.38 -6.75
CA ASP A 11 -12.42 0.60 -5.57
C ASP A 11 -11.41 1.33 -4.69
N SER A 12 -11.49 1.12 -3.38
CA SER A 12 -10.51 1.66 -2.44
C SER A 12 -9.12 1.11 -2.74
N TYR A 13 -8.07 1.86 -2.38
CA TYR A 13 -6.69 1.45 -2.61
C TYR A 13 -6.37 0.08 -2.02
N ALA A 14 -6.83 -0.18 -0.78
CA ALA A 14 -6.67 -1.47 -0.12
C ALA A 14 -7.40 -2.60 -0.88
N ARG A 15 -8.64 -2.38 -1.32
CA ARG A 15 -9.42 -3.37 -2.09
C ARG A 15 -8.74 -3.72 -3.40
N ARG A 16 -8.19 -2.73 -4.12
CA ARG A 16 -7.42 -2.98 -5.35
C ARG A 16 -6.19 -3.84 -5.08
N LEU A 17 -5.44 -3.54 -4.00
CA LEU A 17 -4.26 -4.33 -3.64
C LEU A 17 -4.61 -5.77 -3.23
N LEU A 18 -5.78 -5.99 -2.61
CA LEU A 18 -6.28 -7.34 -2.33
C LEU A 18 -6.68 -8.08 -3.61
N THR A 19 -7.33 -7.41 -4.57
CA THR A 19 -7.60 -7.99 -5.90
C THR A 19 -6.31 -8.32 -6.66
N GLU A 20 -5.28 -7.48 -6.54
CA GLU A 20 -3.95 -7.79 -7.09
C GLU A 20 -3.31 -9.00 -6.37
N LEU A 21 -3.49 -9.13 -5.06
CA LEU A 21 -3.03 -10.31 -4.30
C LEU A 21 -3.75 -11.59 -4.75
N ASP A 22 -5.07 -11.54 -4.99
CA ASP A 22 -5.83 -12.69 -5.50
C ASP A 22 -5.32 -13.12 -6.90
N ALA A 23 -4.98 -12.14 -7.75
CA ALA A 23 -4.39 -12.41 -9.06
C ALA A 23 -2.96 -12.97 -8.96
N ILE A 24 -2.18 -12.53 -7.96
CA ILE A 24 -0.86 -13.11 -7.65
C ILE A 24 -1.04 -14.55 -7.18
N GLU A 25 -1.94 -14.82 -6.24
CA GLU A 25 -2.23 -16.17 -5.73
C GLU A 25 -2.61 -17.14 -6.86
N SER A 26 -3.53 -16.72 -7.74
CA SER A 26 -3.91 -17.53 -8.91
C SER A 26 -2.73 -17.82 -9.83
N ALA A 27 -1.94 -16.80 -10.18
CA ALA A 27 -0.77 -17.01 -11.05
C ALA A 27 0.32 -17.86 -10.38
N PHE A 28 0.43 -17.80 -9.05
CA PHE A 28 1.35 -18.61 -8.28
C PHE A 28 0.91 -20.08 -8.27
N ALA A 29 -0.39 -20.34 -8.15
CA ALA A 29 -0.95 -21.69 -8.27
C ALA A 29 -0.63 -22.30 -9.65
N ASP A 30 -0.72 -21.51 -10.73
CA ASP A 30 -0.33 -21.94 -12.07
C ASP A 30 1.16 -22.33 -12.11
N VAL A 31 2.05 -21.50 -11.54
CA VAL A 31 3.48 -21.80 -11.42
C VAL A 31 3.74 -23.08 -10.62
N LEU A 32 3.06 -23.27 -9.48
CA LEU A 32 3.19 -24.48 -8.68
C LEU A 32 2.70 -25.72 -9.44
N SER A 33 1.63 -25.62 -10.23
CA SER A 33 1.06 -26.77 -10.95
C SER A 33 2.02 -27.42 -11.97
N VAL A 34 2.99 -26.64 -12.47
CA VAL A 34 4.04 -27.11 -13.40
C VAL A 34 5.42 -27.24 -12.74
N SER A 35 5.50 -26.99 -11.44
CA SER A 35 6.71 -27.13 -10.64
C SER A 35 6.83 -28.53 -10.04
N ALA A 36 8.04 -28.87 -9.60
CA ALA A 36 8.27 -30.09 -8.85
C ALA A 36 9.23 -29.80 -7.69
N ILE A 37 9.10 -30.60 -6.64
CA ILE A 37 10.03 -30.64 -5.51
C ILE A 37 10.86 -31.92 -5.64
N VAL A 38 12.16 -31.78 -5.39
CA VAL A 38 13.13 -32.88 -5.42
C VAL A 38 13.86 -32.97 -4.10
N ASP A 39 14.20 -34.19 -3.72
CA ASP A 39 15.11 -34.47 -2.61
C ASP A 39 16.53 -34.02 -3.01
N VAL A 40 17.05 -33.01 -2.29
CA VAL A 40 18.39 -32.44 -2.47
C VAL A 40 19.33 -32.85 -1.33
N ASP A 41 19.02 -33.92 -0.59
CA ASP A 41 19.85 -34.42 0.51
C ASP A 41 21.28 -34.75 0.03
N PRO A 42 22.32 -34.07 0.56
CA PRO A 42 23.72 -34.31 0.21
C PRO A 42 24.19 -35.73 0.57
N ASN A 43 23.49 -36.45 1.46
CA ASN A 43 23.83 -37.81 1.86
C ASN A 43 23.51 -38.87 0.79
N ARG A 44 22.79 -38.52 -0.29
CA ARG A 44 22.33 -39.48 -1.31
C ARG A 44 23.45 -40.00 -2.22
N GLY A 45 24.54 -39.23 -2.42
CA GLY A 45 25.69 -39.61 -3.27
C GLY A 45 26.88 -40.22 -2.52
N GLY A 46 26.89 -40.16 -1.18
CA GLY A 46 28.03 -40.50 -0.33
C GLY A 46 28.08 -41.95 0.14
N ARG A 47 28.05 -42.95 -0.75
CA ARG A 47 28.41 -44.34 -0.38
C ARG A 47 29.92 -44.60 -0.32
N GLY A 48 30.76 -43.60 -0.61
CA GLY A 48 32.23 -43.76 -0.74
C GLY A 48 33.11 -42.83 0.12
N SER A 49 32.57 -41.77 0.72
CA SER A 49 33.33 -40.90 1.64
C SER A 49 32.66 -40.96 3.01
N GLY A 50 33.36 -41.43 4.05
CA GLY A 50 32.84 -41.63 5.41
C GLY A 50 32.39 -40.38 6.18
N MET A 51 31.92 -39.34 5.49
CA MET A 51 31.24 -38.18 6.06
C MET A 51 29.73 -38.38 5.93
N VAL A 52 29.09 -38.74 7.03
CA VAL A 52 27.63 -38.69 7.19
C VAL A 52 27.27 -37.29 7.68
N PHE A 53 26.56 -36.51 6.88
CA PHE A 53 25.98 -35.27 7.37
C PHE A 53 24.75 -35.63 8.21
N ILE A 54 24.83 -35.43 9.53
CA ILE A 54 23.68 -35.59 10.42
C ILE A 54 22.76 -34.38 10.20
N GLY A 55 21.86 -34.49 9.23
CA GLY A 55 20.87 -33.47 8.87
C GLY A 55 19.59 -34.14 8.37
N PHE A 56 18.46 -33.46 8.54
CA PHE A 56 17.17 -33.90 8.00
C PHE A 56 17.22 -33.91 6.45
N ALA A 57 16.39 -34.74 5.81
CA ALA A 57 16.20 -34.70 4.37
C ALA A 57 15.93 -33.25 3.93
N MET A 58 16.74 -32.74 3.00
CA MET A 58 16.59 -31.39 2.47
C MET A 58 15.81 -31.47 1.17
N TRP A 59 14.74 -30.69 1.08
CA TRP A 59 13.93 -30.57 -0.13
C TRP A 59 14.29 -29.29 -0.87
N GLY A 60 14.18 -29.32 -2.19
CA GLY A 60 14.45 -28.17 -3.03
C GLY A 60 13.59 -28.19 -4.27
N TRP A 61 13.50 -27.04 -4.93
CA TRP A 61 12.78 -26.96 -6.20
C TRP A 61 13.55 -27.67 -7.31
N ALA A 62 12.83 -28.41 -8.15
CA ALA A 62 13.38 -28.95 -9.39
C ALA A 62 13.82 -27.81 -10.34
N PRO A 63 14.76 -28.10 -11.26
CA PRO A 63 15.13 -27.17 -12.31
C PRO A 63 13.92 -26.69 -13.12
N SER A 64 13.90 -25.40 -13.43
CA SER A 64 12.84 -24.79 -14.25
C SER A 64 13.11 -24.99 -15.74
N SER A 65 12.06 -25.28 -16.52
CA SER A 65 12.11 -25.08 -17.97
C SER A 65 12.23 -23.60 -18.30
N GLU A 66 12.62 -23.25 -19.52
CA GLU A 66 12.67 -21.85 -19.97
C GLU A 66 11.31 -21.14 -19.85
N THR A 67 10.22 -21.86 -20.15
CA THR A 67 8.85 -21.34 -20.00
C THR A 67 8.50 -21.07 -18.55
N LEU A 68 8.80 -22.02 -17.64
CA LEU A 68 8.56 -21.84 -16.21
C LEU A 68 9.42 -20.71 -15.64
N GLU A 69 10.66 -20.56 -16.10
CA GLU A 69 11.52 -19.45 -15.70
C GLU A 69 10.93 -18.09 -16.12
N ALA A 70 10.42 -17.99 -17.35
CA ALA A 70 9.75 -16.79 -17.83
C ALA A 70 8.50 -16.43 -17.01
N ASP A 71 7.66 -17.41 -16.69
CA ASP A 71 6.46 -17.23 -15.87
C ASP A 71 6.81 -16.80 -14.45
N ARG A 72 7.84 -17.42 -13.85
CA ARG A 72 8.38 -17.03 -12.55
C ARG A 72 8.90 -15.60 -12.54
N MET A 73 9.68 -15.20 -13.55
CA MET A 73 10.18 -13.82 -13.65
C MET A 73 9.04 -12.79 -13.78
N ALA A 74 8.02 -13.11 -14.58
CA ALA A 74 6.86 -12.25 -14.76
C ALA A 74 6.06 -12.09 -13.45
N LEU A 75 5.87 -13.19 -12.71
CA LEU A 75 5.19 -13.17 -11.42
C LEU A 75 6.03 -12.49 -10.33
N LEU A 76 7.35 -12.74 -10.30
CA LEU A 76 8.28 -12.11 -9.36
C LEU A 76 8.24 -10.58 -9.48
N ARG A 77 8.18 -10.05 -10.70
CA ARG A 77 7.99 -8.61 -10.93
C ARG A 77 6.72 -8.11 -10.26
N ARG A 78 5.58 -8.81 -10.45
CA ARG A 78 4.30 -8.42 -9.84
C ARG A 78 4.39 -8.43 -8.31
N VAL A 79 4.99 -9.46 -7.72
CA VAL A 79 5.18 -9.56 -6.25
C VAL A 79 6.05 -8.40 -5.74
N ARG A 80 7.17 -8.11 -6.40
CA ARG A 80 8.08 -7.02 -6.04
C ARG A 80 7.47 -5.62 -6.22
N ASP A 81 6.57 -5.44 -7.19
CA ASP A 81 5.83 -4.19 -7.36
C ASP A 81 4.69 -4.04 -6.35
N TRP A 82 4.04 -5.14 -5.99
CA TRP A 82 2.89 -5.17 -5.07
C TRP A 82 3.31 -5.05 -3.60
N GLY A 83 4.34 -5.76 -3.16
CA GLY A 83 4.74 -5.83 -1.74
C GLY A 83 5.02 -4.47 -1.09
N PRO A 84 5.85 -3.59 -1.69
CA PRO A 84 6.09 -2.24 -1.19
C PRO A 84 4.81 -1.40 -1.12
N ARG A 85 3.93 -1.52 -2.13
CA ARG A 85 2.64 -0.82 -2.17
C ARG A 85 1.68 -1.29 -1.09
N TYR A 86 1.69 -2.57 -0.75
CA TYR A 86 0.91 -3.13 0.36
C TYR A 86 1.44 -2.65 1.72
N ARG A 87 2.76 -2.58 1.89
CA ARG A 87 3.39 -2.02 3.11
C ARG A 87 2.97 -0.57 3.38
N LEU A 88 2.66 0.22 2.36
CA LEU A 88 2.16 1.60 2.53
C LEU A 88 0.82 1.69 3.28
N LEU A 89 0.04 0.61 3.34
CA LEU A 89 -1.17 0.56 4.16
C LEU A 89 -0.83 0.61 5.66
N PHE A 90 0.38 0.20 6.05
CA PHE A 90 0.84 0.09 7.43
C PHE A 90 1.95 1.13 7.68
N PRO A 91 1.64 2.42 7.91
CA PRO A 91 2.67 3.44 8.11
C PRO A 91 3.45 3.27 9.42
N HIS A 92 2.82 2.69 10.44
CA HIS A 92 3.42 2.44 11.76
C HIS A 92 3.08 1.02 12.23
N PRO A 93 3.59 -0.02 11.54
CA PRO A 93 3.31 -1.40 11.92
C PRO A 93 3.98 -1.71 13.26
N THR A 94 3.30 -2.48 14.11
CA THR A 94 3.96 -3.06 15.29
C THR A 94 5.06 -4.02 14.85
N PRO A 95 6.07 -4.32 15.69
CA PRO A 95 7.11 -5.28 15.32
C PRO A 95 6.57 -6.66 14.91
N THR A 96 5.49 -7.11 15.55
CA THR A 96 4.79 -8.35 15.20
C THR A 96 4.16 -8.28 13.80
N MET A 97 3.55 -7.14 13.46
CA MET A 97 2.97 -6.91 12.13
C MET A 97 4.05 -6.90 11.04
N SER A 98 5.15 -6.17 11.26
CA SER A 98 6.27 -6.14 10.32
C SER A 98 6.82 -7.53 10.06
N LYS A 99 7.03 -8.32 11.13
CA LYS A 99 7.50 -9.70 11.00
C LYS A 99 6.55 -10.58 10.18
N ARG A 100 5.23 -10.46 10.37
CA ARG A 100 4.24 -11.20 9.58
C ARG A 100 4.27 -10.79 8.11
N LEU A 101 4.28 -9.48 7.83
CA LEU A 101 4.40 -8.95 6.47
C LEU A 101 5.67 -9.43 5.79
N ASP A 102 6.81 -9.29 6.45
CA ASP A 102 8.10 -9.65 5.89
C ASP A 102 8.19 -11.17 5.67
N LYS A 103 7.83 -11.99 6.66
CA LYS A 103 7.80 -13.45 6.52
C LYS A 103 6.99 -13.91 5.29
N ASN A 104 5.75 -13.44 5.15
CA ASN A 104 4.89 -13.93 4.08
C ASN A 104 5.28 -13.36 2.72
N THR A 105 5.71 -12.10 2.64
CA THR A 105 6.17 -11.52 1.37
C THR A 105 7.52 -12.09 0.94
N GLU A 106 8.40 -12.40 1.89
CA GLU A 106 9.67 -13.08 1.63
C GLU A 106 9.44 -14.50 1.13
N LEU A 107 8.48 -15.25 1.68
CA LEU A 107 8.10 -16.58 1.17
C LEU A 107 7.68 -16.51 -0.31
N LEU A 108 6.78 -15.58 -0.66
CA LEU A 108 6.34 -15.40 -2.04
C LEU A 108 7.51 -15.08 -2.97
N GLU A 109 8.45 -14.25 -2.51
CA GLU A 109 9.62 -13.88 -3.30
C GLU A 109 10.65 -15.02 -3.39
N SER A 110 10.98 -15.67 -2.28
CA SER A 110 11.99 -16.73 -2.20
C SER A 110 11.61 -17.90 -3.11
N TRP A 111 10.36 -18.36 -3.04
CA TRP A 111 9.88 -19.48 -3.84
C TRP A 111 9.85 -19.18 -5.35
N LEU A 112 9.71 -17.90 -5.74
CA LEU A 112 9.84 -17.49 -7.14
C LEU A 112 11.29 -17.32 -7.57
N VAL A 113 12.22 -16.99 -6.66
CA VAL A 113 13.66 -16.90 -6.94
C VAL A 113 14.33 -18.28 -6.93
N ARG A 114 13.87 -19.20 -6.07
CA ARG A 114 14.42 -20.54 -5.82
C ARG A 114 15.91 -20.48 -5.49
N LYS A 115 16.28 -19.78 -4.41
CA LYS A 115 17.68 -19.73 -4.00
C LYS A 115 18.15 -21.12 -3.59
N SER A 116 19.37 -21.47 -3.98
CA SER A 116 19.98 -22.72 -3.53
C SER A 116 20.14 -22.71 -2.01
N GLY A 117 19.80 -23.82 -1.35
CA GLY A 117 19.92 -23.97 0.11
C GLY A 117 18.74 -23.38 0.90
N GLU A 118 17.61 -23.12 0.26
CA GLU A 118 16.35 -22.79 0.93
C GLU A 118 15.89 -23.99 1.81
N HIS A 119 15.59 -23.71 3.08
CA HIS A 119 15.14 -24.71 4.06
C HIS A 119 13.63 -24.65 4.32
N ASP A 120 12.94 -23.75 3.63
CA ASP A 120 11.50 -23.50 3.71
C ASP A 120 10.72 -24.20 2.58
N VAL A 121 11.41 -24.95 1.70
CA VAL A 121 10.77 -25.78 0.68
C VAL A 121 10.20 -27.04 1.36
N PRO A 122 8.90 -27.30 1.26
CA PRO A 122 8.28 -28.47 1.86
C PRO A 122 8.60 -29.76 1.10
N SER A 123 8.10 -30.89 1.61
CA SER A 123 8.39 -32.20 1.04
C SER A 123 7.51 -32.57 -0.16
N THR A 124 6.36 -31.92 -0.30
CA THR A 124 5.35 -32.23 -1.32
C THR A 124 4.77 -30.98 -1.94
N MET A 125 4.23 -31.12 -3.16
CA MET A 125 3.59 -30.01 -3.87
C MET A 125 2.28 -29.60 -3.20
N GLU A 126 1.56 -30.54 -2.59
CA GLU A 126 0.34 -30.28 -1.81
C GLU A 126 0.66 -29.42 -0.58
N GLU A 127 1.72 -29.75 0.15
CA GLU A 127 2.19 -28.96 1.29
C GLU A 127 2.66 -27.56 0.85
N ALA A 128 3.30 -27.45 -0.33
CA ALA A 128 3.65 -26.16 -0.91
C ALA A 128 2.43 -25.28 -1.21
N ALA A 129 1.42 -25.85 -1.87
CA ALA A 129 0.18 -25.14 -2.15
C ALA A 129 -0.54 -24.71 -0.86
N GLN A 130 -0.52 -25.56 0.17
CA GLN A 130 -1.09 -25.21 1.48
C GLN A 130 -0.36 -24.03 2.13
N LEU A 131 0.97 -24.08 2.24
CA LEU A 131 1.78 -23.01 2.84
C LEU A 131 1.64 -21.69 2.10
N LEU A 132 1.54 -21.73 0.76
CA LEU A 132 1.23 -20.55 -0.06
C LEU A 132 -0.14 -19.97 0.32
N GLY A 133 -1.17 -20.82 0.38
CA GLY A 133 -2.53 -20.41 0.75
C GLY A 133 -2.58 -19.81 2.16
N GLU A 134 -1.86 -20.39 3.11
CA GLU A 134 -1.73 -19.86 4.47
C GLU A 134 -1.04 -18.50 4.49
N ALA A 135 0.05 -18.32 3.74
CA ALA A 135 0.76 -17.04 3.64
C ALA A 135 -0.12 -15.94 3.03
N VAL A 136 -0.84 -16.25 1.95
CA VAL A 136 -1.77 -15.31 1.29
C VAL A 136 -2.95 -14.98 2.21
N ALA A 137 -3.53 -15.97 2.87
CA ALA A 137 -4.61 -15.76 3.84
C ALA A 137 -4.15 -14.90 5.02
N ASP A 138 -2.93 -15.13 5.54
CA ASP A 138 -2.37 -14.34 6.63
C ASP A 138 -2.21 -12.88 6.20
N VAL A 139 -1.61 -12.63 5.04
CA VAL A 139 -1.48 -11.29 4.44
C VAL A 139 -2.84 -10.61 4.26
N ARG A 140 -3.83 -11.34 3.72
CA ARG A 140 -5.20 -10.83 3.51
C ARG A 140 -5.84 -10.42 4.83
N SER A 141 -5.69 -11.24 5.88
CA SER A 141 -6.24 -10.95 7.22
C SER A 141 -5.68 -9.67 7.85
N LEU A 142 -4.48 -9.24 7.46
CA LEU A 142 -3.91 -7.99 7.96
C LEU A 142 -4.69 -6.77 7.50
N ALA A 143 -5.37 -6.86 6.35
CA ALA A 143 -6.20 -5.76 5.86
C ALA A 143 -7.47 -5.57 6.71
N ASP A 144 -7.93 -6.62 7.40
CA ASP A 144 -9.12 -6.56 8.27
C ASP A 144 -8.87 -5.75 9.55
N LEU A 145 -7.60 -5.45 9.85
CA LEU A 145 -7.20 -4.63 10.99
C LEU A 145 -7.42 -3.14 10.74
N PHE A 146 -7.64 -2.73 9.48
CA PHE A 146 -7.96 -1.36 9.16
C PHE A 146 -9.44 -1.09 9.48
N PRO A 147 -9.75 0.01 10.18
CA PRO A 147 -11.13 0.43 10.33
C PRO A 147 -11.74 0.65 8.95
N ALA A 148 -13.04 0.39 8.83
CA ALA A 148 -13.77 0.66 7.59
C ALA A 148 -13.50 2.11 7.15
N ASP A 149 -12.92 2.25 5.96
CA ASP A 149 -12.60 3.56 5.41
C ASP A 149 -13.89 4.25 4.95
N GLU A 150 -14.37 5.21 5.75
CA GLU A 150 -15.59 5.97 5.44
C GLU A 150 -15.46 6.76 4.12
N TYR A 151 -14.23 6.98 3.63
CA TYR A 151 -13.92 7.71 2.40
C TYR A 151 -13.00 6.91 1.48
N ALA A 152 -13.57 5.93 0.79
CA ALA A 152 -12.86 5.08 -0.18
C ALA A 152 -12.09 5.87 -1.26
N VAL A 153 -12.60 7.06 -1.62
CA VAL A 153 -11.97 7.94 -2.61
C VAL A 153 -11.37 9.17 -1.94
N ARG A 154 -10.09 9.42 -2.23
CA ARG A 154 -9.36 10.62 -1.81
C ARG A 154 -8.91 11.43 -3.00
N LEU A 155 -9.25 12.71 -3.03
CA LEU A 155 -8.84 13.65 -4.08
C LEU A 155 -7.71 14.53 -3.54
N ALA A 156 -6.55 14.49 -4.18
CA ALA A 156 -5.55 15.54 -3.99
C ALA A 156 -5.84 16.65 -5.01
N VAL A 157 -5.97 17.87 -4.53
CA VAL A 157 -6.30 19.04 -5.37
C VAL A 157 -5.06 19.90 -5.47
N ASP A 158 -4.69 20.27 -6.70
CA ASP A 158 -3.57 21.15 -6.98
C ASP A 158 -3.98 22.64 -6.97
N THR A 159 -2.99 23.51 -7.10
CA THR A 159 -3.19 24.96 -7.10
C THR A 159 -4.03 25.42 -8.30
N ASN A 160 -3.79 24.86 -9.49
CA ASN A 160 -4.53 25.23 -10.70
C ASN A 160 -6.03 24.95 -10.56
N THR A 161 -6.39 23.78 -10.03
CA THR A 161 -7.79 23.41 -9.78
C THR A 161 -8.48 24.43 -8.88
N LEU A 162 -7.81 24.90 -7.82
CA LEU A 162 -8.36 25.88 -6.88
C LEU A 162 -8.44 27.30 -7.45
N ILE A 163 -7.50 27.67 -8.33
CA ILE A 163 -7.51 28.94 -9.05
C ILE A 163 -8.69 29.00 -10.01
N ASP A 164 -8.93 27.92 -10.75
CA ASP A 164 -10.01 27.81 -11.73
C ASP A 164 -11.38 27.73 -11.05
N ASN A 165 -11.51 26.86 -10.04
CA ASN A 165 -12.73 26.73 -9.28
C ASN A 165 -12.45 26.45 -7.79
N PRO A 166 -12.68 27.43 -6.91
CA PRO A 166 -12.42 27.26 -5.48
C PRO A 166 -13.47 26.38 -4.78
N ASP A 167 -14.58 26.04 -5.44
CA ASP A 167 -15.62 25.20 -4.86
C ASP A 167 -15.35 23.71 -5.11
N LEU A 168 -14.86 23.05 -4.06
CA LEU A 168 -14.53 21.62 -4.05
C LEU A 168 -15.77 20.71 -4.24
N ALA A 169 -16.98 21.27 -4.15
CA ALA A 169 -18.24 20.57 -4.42
C ALA A 169 -18.40 20.20 -5.90
N VAL A 170 -17.69 20.88 -6.81
CA VAL A 170 -17.73 20.60 -8.24
C VAL A 170 -17.22 19.19 -8.56
N HIS A 171 -16.39 18.62 -7.69
CA HIS A 171 -15.87 17.28 -7.89
C HIS A 171 -16.87 16.17 -7.51
N VAL A 172 -18.01 16.44 -6.86
CA VAL A 172 -18.96 15.41 -6.38
C VAL A 172 -19.40 14.40 -7.46
N ALA A 173 -19.51 14.84 -8.72
CA ALA A 173 -19.98 14.00 -9.82
C ALA A 173 -19.00 12.88 -10.26
N THR A 174 -17.73 12.94 -9.83
CA THR A 174 -16.67 12.02 -10.28
C THR A 174 -16.38 10.87 -9.31
N PRO A 175 -16.19 11.10 -7.99
CA PRO A 175 -15.90 10.07 -7.01
C PRO A 175 -17.16 9.48 -6.34
N GLY A 176 -18.34 10.06 -6.58
CA GLY A 176 -19.60 9.63 -5.97
C GLY A 176 -19.92 10.36 -4.65
N GLY A 177 -20.89 9.83 -3.90
CA GLY A 177 -21.52 10.53 -2.77
C GLY A 177 -20.65 10.73 -1.52
N LYS A 178 -19.57 9.95 -1.33
CA LYS A 178 -18.62 10.13 -0.20
C LYS A 178 -17.17 10.09 -0.66
N TYR A 179 -16.45 11.20 -0.47
CA TYR A 179 -15.02 11.30 -0.75
C TYR A 179 -14.33 12.27 0.21
N MET A 180 -13.01 12.18 0.31
CA MET A 180 -12.19 13.10 1.09
C MET A 180 -11.24 13.90 0.20
N VAL A 181 -11.27 15.21 0.30
CA VAL A 181 -10.29 16.07 -0.37
C VAL A 181 -9.10 16.30 0.56
N ARG A 182 -7.89 16.06 0.08
CA ARG A 182 -6.63 16.38 0.76
C ARG A 182 -5.99 17.61 0.14
N LEU A 183 -5.86 18.64 0.96
CA LEU A 183 -5.08 19.84 0.62
C LEU A 183 -3.65 19.64 1.11
N LEU A 184 -2.71 19.69 0.17
CA LEU A 184 -1.28 19.57 0.49
C LEU A 184 -0.73 20.93 0.96
N PRO A 185 0.20 20.96 1.94
CA PRO A 185 0.81 22.21 2.39
C PRO A 185 1.45 23.05 1.27
N VAL A 186 2.02 22.38 0.26
CA VAL A 186 2.62 23.05 -0.90
C VAL A 186 1.59 23.87 -1.69
N VAL A 187 0.38 23.34 -1.86
CA VAL A 187 -0.72 24.02 -2.56
C VAL A 187 -1.16 25.26 -1.79
N LEU A 188 -1.22 25.17 -0.45
CA LEU A 188 -1.52 26.33 0.39
C LEU A 188 -0.44 27.41 0.28
N ARG A 189 0.84 27.01 0.25
CA ARG A 189 1.96 27.93 0.08
C ARG A 189 1.91 28.62 -1.29
N GLU A 190 1.67 27.85 -2.35
CA GLU A 190 1.55 28.38 -3.71
C GLU A 190 0.41 29.39 -3.83
N LEU A 191 -0.75 29.12 -3.23
CA LEU A 191 -1.86 30.08 -3.19
C LEU A 191 -1.50 31.37 -2.46
N ASP A 192 -0.77 31.26 -1.34
CA ASP A 192 -0.31 32.43 -0.59
C ASP A 192 0.68 33.28 -1.38
N ASP A 193 1.59 32.64 -2.12
CA ASP A 193 2.56 33.31 -3.00
C ASP A 193 1.85 34.00 -4.18
N LEU A 194 0.89 33.32 -4.83
CA LEU A 194 0.13 33.85 -5.96
C LEU A 194 -0.72 35.06 -5.60
N LYS A 195 -1.26 35.12 -4.38
CA LYS A 195 -1.98 36.30 -3.87
C LYS A 195 -1.10 37.55 -3.80
N ARG A 196 0.19 37.39 -3.50
CA ARG A 196 1.16 38.50 -3.33
C ARG A 196 1.91 38.83 -4.61
N GLY A 197 2.32 37.81 -5.35
CA GLY A 197 3.24 37.91 -6.49
C GLY A 197 2.68 37.45 -7.83
N GLY A 198 1.37 37.18 -7.93
CA GLY A 198 0.74 36.77 -9.19
C GLY A 198 1.05 37.76 -10.33
N LYS A 199 1.33 37.23 -11.52
CA LYS A 199 1.75 38.05 -12.69
C LYS A 199 0.63 38.98 -13.18
N THR A 200 -0.62 38.56 -13.06
CA THR A 200 -1.80 39.33 -13.47
C THR A 200 -2.70 39.62 -12.27
N GLN A 201 -3.51 40.68 -12.36
CA GLN A 201 -4.46 41.03 -11.32
C GLN A 201 -5.54 39.95 -11.15
N ASP A 202 -5.99 39.34 -12.25
CA ASP A 202 -6.98 38.27 -12.24
C ASP A 202 -6.49 37.04 -11.49
N LEU A 203 -5.21 36.66 -11.65
CA LEU A 203 -4.60 35.54 -10.94
C LEU A 203 -4.49 35.82 -9.43
N ARG A 204 -4.14 37.05 -9.04
CA ARG A 204 -4.11 37.46 -7.63
C ARG A 204 -5.50 37.39 -7.00
N GLU A 205 -6.52 37.86 -7.70
CA GLU A 205 -7.90 37.81 -7.21
C GLU A 205 -8.45 36.38 -7.17
N ALA A 206 -8.11 35.53 -8.14
CA ALA A 206 -8.45 34.10 -8.12
C ALA A 206 -7.82 33.39 -6.91
N ALA A 207 -6.53 33.62 -6.65
CA ALA A 207 -5.85 33.08 -5.46
C ALA A 207 -6.49 33.55 -4.15
N LYS A 208 -6.85 34.85 -4.05
CA LYS A 208 -7.57 35.39 -2.88
C LYS A 208 -8.95 34.75 -2.70
N ARG A 209 -9.69 34.50 -3.79
CA ARG A 209 -11.00 33.82 -3.74
C ARG A 209 -10.85 32.38 -3.23
N ALA A 210 -9.89 31.64 -3.75
CA ALA A 210 -9.57 30.28 -3.31
C ALA A 210 -9.22 30.23 -1.82
N GLU A 211 -8.29 31.08 -1.37
CA GLU A 211 -7.90 31.14 0.03
C GLU A 211 -9.08 31.52 0.95
N ARG A 212 -9.90 32.51 0.56
CA ARG A 212 -11.10 32.88 1.33
C ARG A 212 -12.08 31.71 1.46
N ARG A 213 -12.30 30.96 0.36
CA ARG A 213 -13.16 29.78 0.37
C ARG A 213 -12.61 28.71 1.32
N LEU A 214 -11.31 28.39 1.24
CA LEU A 214 -10.66 27.42 2.12
C LEU A 214 -10.71 27.83 3.60
N LYS A 215 -10.52 29.12 3.90
CA LYS A 215 -10.68 29.65 5.27
C LYS A 215 -12.12 29.50 5.77
N GLY A 216 -13.11 29.75 4.91
CA GLY A 216 -14.52 29.51 5.23
C GLY A 216 -14.87 28.04 5.47
N LEU A 217 -14.07 27.09 4.96
CA LEU A 217 -14.25 25.68 5.33
C LEU A 217 -13.70 25.37 6.71
N ARG A 218 -12.62 26.02 7.15
CA ARG A 218 -12.07 25.84 8.51
C ARG A 218 -13.02 26.27 9.62
N THR A 219 -13.98 27.16 9.35
CA THR A 219 -14.98 27.55 10.37
C THR A 219 -16.01 26.46 10.65
N ASN A 220 -16.11 25.45 9.77
CA ASN A 220 -17.12 24.38 9.88
C ASN A 220 -16.62 23.16 10.68
N GLY A 221 -15.41 23.20 11.25
CA GLY A 221 -14.86 22.15 12.11
C GLY A 221 -13.35 22.00 12.03
N ASP A 222 -12.82 20.96 12.67
CA ASP A 222 -11.38 20.68 12.67
C ASP A 222 -10.91 20.13 11.31
N ALA A 223 -10.05 20.90 10.63
CA ALA A 223 -9.48 20.54 9.33
C ALA A 223 -8.48 19.38 9.38
N SER A 224 -7.97 19.01 10.55
CA SER A 224 -7.09 17.83 10.72
C SER A 224 -7.88 16.51 10.67
N VAL A 225 -9.12 16.53 11.16
CA VAL A 225 -10.05 15.38 11.17
C VAL A 225 -10.96 15.38 9.93
N GLY A 226 -11.21 16.57 9.37
CA GLY A 226 -11.88 16.77 8.10
C GLY A 226 -13.20 17.52 8.25
N VAL A 227 -13.40 18.52 7.40
CA VAL A 227 -14.54 19.43 7.49
C VAL A 227 -15.60 19.09 6.44
N ARG A 228 -16.87 19.01 6.86
CA ARG A 228 -18.01 18.84 5.95
C ARG A 228 -18.24 20.13 5.15
N VAL A 229 -18.34 20.01 3.84
CA VAL A 229 -18.42 21.19 2.94
C VAL A 229 -19.83 21.42 2.38
N ALA A 230 -20.60 20.35 2.13
CA ALA A 230 -22.00 20.44 1.71
C ALA A 230 -22.77 19.18 2.16
N GLY A 231 -24.10 19.29 2.25
CA GLY A 231 -25.01 18.28 2.80
C GLY A 231 -24.60 16.82 2.53
N GLY A 232 -24.28 16.11 3.61
CA GLY A 232 -24.22 14.65 3.64
C GLY A 232 -22.87 13.99 3.36
N GLY A 233 -22.15 14.36 2.31
CA GLY A 233 -21.28 13.40 1.62
C GLY A 233 -19.78 13.41 1.89
N TRP A 234 -19.13 14.56 1.92
CA TRP A 234 -17.67 14.62 1.72
C TRP A 234 -16.98 15.59 2.67
N ARG A 235 -15.70 15.32 2.93
CA ARG A 235 -14.86 16.07 3.88
C ARG A 235 -13.60 16.64 3.23
N VAL A 236 -13.13 17.77 3.73
CA VAL A 236 -11.83 18.34 3.36
C VAL A 236 -10.88 18.24 4.55
N THR A 237 -9.73 17.59 4.35
CA THR A 237 -8.64 17.57 5.34
C THR A 237 -7.43 18.35 4.85
N CYS A 238 -6.79 19.06 5.77
CA CYS A 238 -5.45 19.59 5.56
C CYS A 238 -4.47 18.59 6.17
N VAL A 239 -3.54 18.07 5.36
CA VAL A 239 -2.49 17.20 5.90
C VAL A 239 -1.44 18.10 6.54
N PRO A 240 -1.22 18.03 7.88
CA PRO A 240 -0.13 18.77 8.48
C PRO A 240 1.20 18.25 7.95
N CYS A 241 2.12 19.17 7.66
CA CYS A 241 3.50 18.81 7.39
C CYS A 241 4.11 18.36 8.71
N SER A 242 4.25 17.05 8.95
CA SER A 242 5.00 16.55 10.10
C SER A 242 6.50 16.83 9.86
N SER A 243 6.95 18.01 10.28
CA SER A 243 8.36 18.25 10.53
C SER A 243 8.78 17.37 11.71
N THR A 244 9.81 16.55 11.46
CA THR A 244 10.66 15.84 12.43
C THR A 244 10.63 16.46 13.83
N SER A 245 9.94 15.81 14.78
CA SER A 245 10.10 16.11 16.20
C SER A 245 11.26 15.27 16.75
N ASN A 246 12.44 15.88 16.86
CA ASN A 246 13.48 15.43 17.80
C ASN A 246 12.91 15.54 19.23
N PRO A 247 12.99 14.50 20.07
CA PRO A 247 12.62 14.63 21.47
C PRO A 247 13.74 15.35 22.23
N THR A 248 13.58 16.66 22.47
CA THR A 248 14.38 17.37 23.47
C THR A 248 13.86 17.02 24.85
N THR A 249 14.57 16.10 25.51
CA THR A 249 14.43 15.74 26.92
C THR A 249 14.49 16.99 27.79
N THR A 250 13.38 17.33 28.46
CA THR A 250 13.39 18.31 29.56
C THR A 250 13.48 17.54 30.88
N VAL A 251 14.67 17.51 31.47
CA VAL A 251 14.91 16.99 32.83
C VAL A 251 14.45 18.05 33.83
N SER A 252 13.43 17.73 34.62
CA SER A 252 13.03 18.50 35.80
C SER A 252 13.94 18.14 36.98
N ARG A 253 14.76 19.11 37.42
CA ARG A 253 15.56 19.05 38.65
C ARG A 253 14.67 19.47 39.82
N ARG A 254 14.36 18.56 40.74
CA ARG A 254 13.82 18.91 42.07
C ARG A 254 14.94 19.53 42.90
N GLY A 255 14.74 20.79 43.28
CA GLY A 255 15.48 21.46 44.33
C GLY A 255 14.76 21.29 45.66
N SER A 256 15.55 20.93 46.65
CA SER A 256 15.29 20.80 48.09
C SER A 256 14.86 22.10 48.76
N THR A 257 13.98 21.96 49.74
CA THR A 257 14.00 22.66 51.04
C THR A 257 13.55 21.69 52.10
#